data_AF-D2XNI4-F1
#
_entry.id   AF-D2XNI4-F1
#
_cell.length_a   1.000
_cell.length_b   1.000
_cell.length_c   1.000
_cell.angle_alpha   90.00
_cell.angle_beta   90.00
_cell.angle_gamma   90.00
#
_symmetry.space_group_name_H-M   'P 1'
#
loop_
_entity.id
_entity.type
_entity.pdbx_description
1 polymer ?
#
loop_
_entity_poly.entity_id
_entity_poly.type
_entity_poly.pdbx_seq_one_letter_code
_entity_poly.pdbx_strand_id
1 'polypeptide(L)'
;MKLTGLLVVYAAIICQTHLLRSVTAVTGCYNGYWTEWFDRDDPSGTGDWETTSLAISYFGDKMCSDPSDIQVQTLDGTPASNTGEIFSRYSVSEGFVCEMKNQPYKTCLDYEVRYCCPVCNDGYWTEWLDRDDPSDTGDWETTFLAISYFGDAMCSDPSAIQVQTLDGIPALTTGETFSQYSPTLGFVCETKDQPDNTCLDYKVRYCCPECKYGKWTGWFDRDNPGGTGDWETTVHVQNKICAAPSAIQVQTLGGIPALTTGEIFSEYSPDVGFVCKMADQPDNTCLDYKTRYCCPECNYGKWTGWFDRDDPGGTGDWETTADASHEICSAPSAIEAQTLDGIPAMTTGEIFSEYSPDVGFVCKIADQPDNTCLDYKTRYCCPVCYDGHWTEWFDRDDPSVTGDWETTEHVQHRICSAPSAIEAQTLGGTPALSTGEIFFYYNPNVGFVCRKVDQPDNTCLDYKTRYCCPAQSYGRIRLMPKKPLET
;
A
#
# COMPACT_ATOMS: atom_id res chain seq x y z
N MET A 1 -5.22 67.47 -40.84
CA MET A 1 -4.05 67.50 -39.92
C MET A 1 -3.59 66.07 -39.67
N LYS A 2 -2.30 65.87 -39.33
CA LYS A 2 -1.74 64.60 -38.80
C LYS A 2 -2.32 64.33 -37.39
N LEU A 3 -2.21 63.19 -36.70
CA LEU A 3 -1.39 61.96 -36.85
C LEU A 3 -2.30 60.71 -37.00
N THR A 4 -1.91 59.46 -37.34
CA THR A 4 -0.61 58.75 -37.59
C THR A 4 0.19 58.19 -36.38
N GLY A 5 -0.22 57.05 -35.80
CA GLY A 5 0.70 56.12 -35.11
C GLY A 5 0.21 55.36 -33.87
N LEU A 6 -0.18 54.09 -34.01
CA LEU A 6 0.53 52.94 -33.43
C LEU A 6 0.11 51.64 -34.16
N LEU A 7 1.08 50.76 -34.44
CA LEU A 7 0.92 49.50 -35.18
C LEU A 7 1.48 48.38 -34.30
N VAL A 8 0.92 47.15 -34.41
CA VAL A 8 1.63 45.85 -34.21
C VAL A 8 2.08 45.57 -32.75
N VAL A 9 1.91 44.40 -32.11
CA VAL A 9 1.56 43.00 -32.47
C VAL A 9 0.47 42.51 -31.49
N TYR A 10 -0.29 41.45 -31.83
CA TYR A 10 -0.51 40.24 -31.01
C TYR A 10 -1.66 39.40 -31.60
N ALA A 11 -1.29 38.48 -32.48
CA ALA A 11 -2.10 37.32 -32.86
C ALA A 11 -1.22 36.08 -32.64
N ALA A 12 -1.85 34.98 -32.20
CA ALA A 12 -1.24 33.71 -31.79
C ALA A 12 -0.30 33.81 -30.57
N ILE A 13 -0.79 33.39 -29.40
CA ILE A 13 -0.59 32.03 -28.88
C ILE A 13 -1.93 31.61 -28.26
N ILE A 14 -2.56 30.58 -28.84
CA ILE A 14 -3.55 29.76 -28.15
C ILE A 14 -2.78 28.48 -27.80
N CYS A 15 -2.42 28.32 -26.53
CA CYS A 15 -1.89 27.08 -25.99
C CYS A 15 -2.41 26.94 -24.55
N GLN A 16 -2.62 25.69 -24.13
CA GLN A 16 -3.40 25.26 -22.96
C GLN A 16 -3.27 26.13 -21.69
N THR A 17 -4.39 26.73 -21.27
CA THR A 17 -4.58 27.28 -19.91
C THR A 17 -5.97 26.95 -19.34
N HIS A 18 -6.40 25.69 -19.48
CA HIS A 18 -7.57 25.17 -18.78
C HIS A 18 -7.36 23.70 -18.35
N LEU A 19 -6.47 23.50 -17.37
CA LEU A 19 -6.45 22.29 -16.53
C LEU A 19 -5.61 22.55 -15.26
N LEU A 20 -6.10 23.47 -14.42
CA LEU A 20 -5.74 23.53 -13.00
C LEU A 20 -7.03 23.62 -12.20
N ARG A 21 -7.68 22.46 -12.01
CA ARG A 21 -8.49 22.26 -10.80
C ARG A 21 -7.48 22.09 -9.67
N SER A 22 -7.42 23.06 -8.77
CA SER A 22 -6.69 22.95 -7.52
C SER A 22 -7.34 21.87 -6.66
N VAL A 23 -6.82 20.65 -6.73
CA VAL A 23 -7.02 19.61 -5.72
C VAL A 23 -5.72 19.54 -4.93
N THR A 24 -5.57 20.44 -3.96
CA THR A 24 -4.50 20.34 -2.96
C THR A 24 -4.93 19.30 -1.91
N ALA A 25 -4.94 18.03 -2.31
CA ALA A 25 -4.82 16.96 -1.34
C ALA A 25 -3.38 16.97 -0.83
N VAL A 26 -3.19 17.07 0.49
CA VAL A 26 -1.91 16.70 1.08
C VAL A 26 -1.90 15.19 1.11
N THR A 27 -1.32 14.57 0.07
CA THR A 27 -1.24 13.12 -0.05
C THR A 27 -0.37 12.56 1.08
N GLY A 28 -0.98 11.70 1.89
CA GLY A 28 -0.24 10.82 2.80
C GLY A 28 0.53 9.76 1.99
N CYS A 29 1.58 9.20 2.58
CA CYS A 29 2.28 8.06 2.01
C CYS A 29 1.51 6.77 2.33
N TYR A 30 0.39 6.56 1.64
CA TYR A 30 -0.46 5.38 1.83
C TYR A 30 0.31 4.11 1.47
N ASN A 31 0.27 3.10 2.35
CA ASN A 31 1.00 1.83 2.20
C ASN A 31 2.52 1.99 1.95
N GLY A 32 3.13 3.02 2.53
CA GLY A 32 4.56 3.28 2.39
C GLY A 32 5.18 3.93 3.64
N TYR A 33 6.45 4.32 3.53
CA TYR A 33 7.11 5.23 4.46
C TYR A 33 7.66 6.44 3.71
N TRP A 34 7.54 7.63 4.29
CA TRP A 34 8.33 8.77 3.83
C TRP A 34 9.81 8.55 4.18
N THR A 35 10.71 8.87 3.26
CA THR A 35 12.12 9.06 3.62
C THR A 35 12.28 10.20 4.63
N GLU A 36 13.44 10.27 5.26
CA GLU A 36 13.93 11.54 5.83
C GLU A 36 13.93 12.63 4.73
N TRP A 37 13.95 13.90 5.14
CA TRP A 37 14.13 15.00 4.20
C TRP A 37 15.55 15.02 3.61
N PHE A 38 15.63 15.43 2.35
CA PHE A 38 16.83 15.56 1.55
C PHE A 38 16.96 17.01 1.07
N ASP A 39 18.10 17.59 1.42
CA ASP A 39 18.54 18.95 1.10
C ASP A 39 20.05 18.82 0.80
N ARG A 40 20.48 19.30 -0.37
CA ARG A 40 21.85 19.16 -0.88
C ARG A 40 22.34 20.39 -1.64
N ASP A 41 21.47 21.18 -2.28
CA ASP A 41 21.84 22.28 -3.17
C ASP A 41 21.21 23.62 -2.76
N ASP A 42 21.82 24.29 -1.76
CA ASP A 42 21.47 25.65 -1.34
C ASP A 42 21.21 26.58 -2.57
N PRO A 43 20.16 27.42 -2.58
CA PRO A 43 19.73 28.23 -3.73
C PRO A 43 20.78 29.26 -4.16
N SER A 44 21.76 28.84 -4.94
CA SER A 44 22.96 29.61 -5.23
C SER A 44 23.37 29.53 -6.70
N GLY A 45 23.63 30.69 -7.31
CA GLY A 45 24.11 30.83 -8.69
C GLY A 45 23.09 30.53 -9.79
N THR A 46 22.46 29.35 -9.77
CA THR A 46 21.56 28.83 -10.81
C THR A 46 20.13 28.55 -10.34
N GLY A 47 19.95 28.27 -9.06
CA GLY A 47 18.70 27.72 -8.52
C GLY A 47 18.97 26.86 -7.30
N ASP A 48 17.98 26.07 -6.95
CA ASP A 48 17.99 24.95 -6.01
C ASP A 48 17.59 23.70 -6.82
N TRP A 49 18.29 22.58 -6.59
CA TRP A 49 18.34 21.40 -7.46
C TRP A 49 18.27 20.06 -6.71
N GLU A 50 17.20 19.85 -5.95
CA GLU A 50 16.89 18.57 -5.29
C GLU A 50 16.38 17.45 -6.23
N THR A 51 17.25 16.99 -7.14
CA THR A 51 16.93 15.96 -8.14
C THR A 51 16.96 14.53 -7.58
N THR A 52 16.03 13.67 -7.97
CA THR A 52 15.88 12.29 -7.47
C THR A 52 17.15 11.44 -7.55
N SER A 53 17.93 11.56 -8.63
CA SER A 53 19.18 10.80 -8.79
C SER A 53 20.21 11.11 -7.68
N LEU A 54 20.24 12.35 -7.19
CA LEU A 54 21.07 12.75 -6.05
C LEU A 54 20.51 12.23 -4.73
N ALA A 55 19.18 12.28 -4.55
CA ALA A 55 18.51 11.74 -3.37
C ALA A 55 18.75 10.24 -3.22
N ILE A 56 18.60 9.45 -4.29
CA ILE A 56 18.88 8.01 -4.27
C ILE A 56 20.37 7.75 -4.00
N SER A 57 21.28 8.52 -4.62
CA SER A 57 22.72 8.39 -4.35
C SER A 57 23.09 8.74 -2.90
N TYR A 58 22.31 9.56 -2.21
CA TYR A 58 22.52 9.94 -0.81
C TYR A 58 21.95 8.91 0.16
N PHE A 59 20.70 8.48 -0.06
CA PHE A 59 20.00 7.53 0.79
C PHE A 59 20.47 6.09 0.61
N GLY A 60 20.95 5.71 -0.59
CA GLY A 60 21.37 4.36 -0.93
C GLY A 60 20.27 3.34 -0.65
N ASP A 61 20.62 2.28 0.10
CA ASP A 61 19.69 1.19 0.49
C ASP A 61 18.45 1.65 1.29
N LYS A 62 18.41 2.90 1.78
CA LYS A 62 17.24 3.49 2.45
C LYS A 62 16.20 4.07 1.49
N MET A 63 16.53 4.17 0.21
CA MET A 63 15.64 4.62 -0.84
C MET A 63 15.09 3.40 -1.58
N CYS A 64 13.77 3.37 -1.76
CA CYS A 64 13.11 2.42 -2.64
C CYS A 64 13.53 2.66 -4.10
N SER A 65 13.50 1.60 -4.92
CA SER A 65 13.72 1.74 -6.36
C SER A 65 12.59 2.48 -7.08
N ASP A 66 11.38 2.49 -6.52
CA ASP A 66 10.21 3.22 -7.02
C ASP A 66 9.50 3.96 -5.88
N PRO A 67 9.67 5.27 -5.72
CA PRO A 67 8.81 6.06 -4.85
C PRO A 67 7.46 6.33 -5.53
N SER A 68 6.36 6.27 -4.77
CA SER A 68 5.02 6.56 -5.32
C SER A 68 4.65 8.04 -5.29
N ASP A 69 5.32 8.86 -4.49
CA ASP A 69 5.05 10.30 -4.37
C ASP A 69 6.31 11.09 -3.91
N ILE A 70 6.32 12.40 -4.17
CA ILE A 70 7.36 13.35 -3.73
C ILE A 70 6.70 14.53 -2.99
N GLN A 71 7.15 14.77 -1.76
CA GLN A 71 6.83 15.98 -1.03
C GLN A 71 7.99 16.96 -1.08
N VAL A 72 7.66 18.25 -1.20
CA VAL A 72 8.61 19.35 -1.27
C VAL A 72 8.13 20.49 -0.36
N GLN A 73 9.01 20.95 0.51
CA GLN A 73 8.78 22.12 1.36
C GLN A 73 10.03 22.97 1.46
N THR A 74 9.89 24.23 1.85
CA THR A 74 11.04 25.05 2.27
C THR A 74 11.57 24.58 3.63
N LEU A 75 12.81 24.90 3.97
CA LEU A 75 13.42 24.55 5.26
C LEU A 75 12.69 25.09 6.52
N ASP A 76 11.71 25.99 6.36
CA ASP A 76 10.82 26.46 7.43
C ASP A 76 9.47 25.72 7.49
N GLY A 77 9.27 24.69 6.66
CA GLY A 77 8.08 23.84 6.60
C GLY A 77 6.96 24.36 5.70
N THR A 78 7.18 25.38 4.86
CA THR A 78 6.17 25.86 3.91
C THR A 78 6.11 24.95 2.69
N PRO A 79 4.97 24.29 2.38
CA PRO A 79 4.86 23.44 1.18
C PRO A 79 5.14 24.24 -0.09
N ALA A 80 5.89 23.67 -1.04
CA ALA A 80 6.35 24.40 -2.22
C ALA A 80 5.19 24.94 -3.09
N SER A 81 4.06 24.24 -3.14
CA SER A 81 2.83 24.72 -3.79
C SER A 81 2.27 26.04 -3.25
N ASN A 82 2.65 26.44 -2.02
CA ASN A 82 2.20 27.67 -1.36
C ASN A 82 3.17 28.86 -1.48
N THR A 83 4.38 28.67 -2.00
CA THR A 83 5.39 29.76 -2.09
C THR A 83 5.15 30.69 -3.26
N GLY A 84 4.50 30.19 -4.32
CA GLY A 84 4.22 30.95 -5.55
C GLY A 84 5.42 31.09 -6.50
N GLU A 85 6.50 30.34 -6.28
CA GLU A 85 7.64 30.25 -7.19
C GLU A 85 7.36 29.31 -8.38
N ILE A 86 8.16 29.43 -9.45
CA ILE A 86 7.97 28.71 -10.73
C ILE A 86 8.95 27.54 -10.80
N PHE A 87 8.46 26.32 -10.57
CA PHE A 87 9.29 25.11 -10.61
C PHE A 87 9.47 24.61 -12.04
N SER A 88 10.69 24.24 -12.42
CA SER A 88 10.95 23.60 -13.72
C SER A 88 10.80 22.09 -13.67
N ARG A 89 10.93 21.50 -12.47
CA ARG A 89 10.72 20.07 -12.18
C ARG A 89 9.99 19.94 -10.85
N TYR A 90 9.03 19.03 -10.81
CA TYR A 90 8.28 18.63 -9.63
C TYR A 90 7.66 17.26 -9.93
N SER A 91 8.45 16.19 -9.81
CA SER A 91 8.00 14.81 -10.03
C SER A 91 8.89 13.82 -9.29
N VAL A 92 8.42 12.60 -9.06
CA VAL A 92 9.28 11.55 -8.48
C VAL A 92 10.46 11.22 -9.40
N SER A 93 10.26 11.19 -10.72
CA SER A 93 11.30 10.76 -11.66
C SER A 93 12.41 11.78 -11.86
N GLU A 94 12.10 13.08 -11.83
CA GLU A 94 13.08 14.16 -12.04
C GLU A 94 13.52 14.86 -10.73
N GLY A 95 12.71 14.75 -9.68
CA GLY A 95 12.85 15.44 -8.40
C GLY A 95 12.24 16.83 -8.45
N PHE A 96 12.83 17.74 -7.68
CA PHE A 96 12.44 19.14 -7.63
C PHE A 96 13.55 20.05 -8.15
N VAL A 97 13.18 21.08 -8.90
CA VAL A 97 14.13 22.13 -9.31
C VAL A 97 13.44 23.49 -9.36
N CYS A 98 14.00 24.46 -8.63
CA CYS A 98 13.71 25.88 -8.77
C CYS A 98 14.87 26.57 -9.50
N GLU A 99 14.65 27.06 -10.73
CA GLU A 99 15.71 27.80 -11.45
C GLU A 99 15.57 29.32 -11.26
N MET A 100 16.61 29.99 -10.74
CA MET A 100 16.63 31.46 -10.58
C MET A 100 16.31 32.20 -11.88
N LYS A 101 16.71 31.64 -13.03
CA LYS A 101 16.46 32.25 -14.34
C LYS A 101 14.97 32.34 -14.68
N ASN A 102 14.14 31.46 -14.13
CA ASN A 102 12.68 31.42 -14.35
C ASN A 102 11.95 32.33 -13.35
N GLN A 103 12.50 32.57 -12.17
CA GLN A 103 11.85 33.39 -11.14
C GLN A 103 11.73 34.88 -11.53
N PRO A 104 10.64 35.56 -11.14
CA PRO A 104 10.48 37.00 -11.33
C PRO A 104 11.56 37.84 -10.64
N TYR A 105 11.99 37.42 -9.44
CA TYR A 105 12.94 38.15 -8.59
C TYR A 105 14.39 37.66 -8.70
N LYS A 106 14.66 36.65 -9.54
CA LYS A 106 15.99 36.02 -9.73
C LYS A 106 16.61 35.42 -8.47
N THR A 107 15.75 34.95 -7.57
CA THR A 107 16.05 34.19 -6.35
C THR A 107 15.10 33.01 -6.29
N CYS A 108 15.54 31.89 -5.75
CA CYS A 108 14.68 30.81 -5.28
C CYS A 108 14.67 30.83 -3.74
N LEU A 109 13.64 30.27 -3.13
CA LEU A 109 13.72 29.79 -1.75
C LEU A 109 14.56 28.50 -1.69
N ASP A 110 14.77 28.04 -0.47
CA ASP A 110 15.63 26.92 -0.07
C ASP A 110 14.71 25.74 0.30
N TYR A 111 14.73 24.66 -0.48
CA TYR A 111 13.77 23.55 -0.42
C TYR A 111 14.42 22.22 -0.06
N GLU A 112 13.69 21.42 0.70
CA GLU A 112 13.98 20.02 0.97
C GLU A 112 12.89 19.13 0.33
N VAL A 113 13.30 17.95 -0.13
CA VAL A 113 12.42 16.94 -0.73
C VAL A 113 12.40 15.66 0.11
N ARG A 114 11.30 14.92 0.05
CA ARG A 114 11.25 13.54 0.54
C ARG A 114 10.34 12.68 -0.32
N TYR A 115 10.58 11.37 -0.27
CA TYR A 115 9.99 10.42 -1.19
C TYR A 115 9.15 9.39 -0.43
N CYS A 116 7.95 9.09 -0.94
CA CYS A 116 7.09 8.06 -0.38
C CYS A 116 7.52 6.71 -0.96
N CYS A 117 8.05 5.83 -0.12
CA CYS A 117 8.49 4.50 -0.51
C CYS A 117 7.45 3.43 -0.19
N PRO A 118 6.84 2.78 -1.19
CA PRO A 118 5.86 1.73 -0.98
C PRO A 118 6.43 0.54 -0.20
N VAL A 119 5.63 -0.03 0.70
CA VAL A 119 5.93 -1.28 1.39
C VAL A 119 4.86 -2.31 1.03
N CYS A 120 5.30 -3.49 0.60
CA CYS A 120 4.42 -4.61 0.28
C CYS A 120 3.99 -5.34 1.57
N ASN A 121 3.20 -4.68 2.42
CA ASN A 121 2.75 -5.21 3.72
C ASN A 121 1.67 -6.30 3.55
N ASP A 122 0.63 -6.02 2.76
CA ASP A 122 -0.54 -6.90 2.53
C ASP A 122 -0.47 -7.69 1.22
N GLY A 123 0.74 -7.94 0.73
CA GLY A 123 0.98 -8.61 -0.53
C GLY A 123 2.25 -9.43 -0.55
N TYR A 124 2.58 -9.95 -1.74
CA TYR A 124 3.87 -10.53 -2.04
C TYR A 124 4.51 -9.78 -3.19
N TRP A 125 5.81 -9.52 -3.10
CA TRP A 125 6.59 -9.20 -4.30
C TRP A 125 6.62 -10.44 -5.20
N THR A 126 6.33 -10.25 -6.48
CA THR A 126 6.66 -11.27 -7.49
C THR A 126 8.16 -11.53 -7.50
N GLU A 127 8.56 -12.66 -8.09
CA GLU A 127 9.92 -12.78 -8.61
C GLU A 127 10.22 -11.62 -9.58
N TRP A 128 11.51 -11.38 -9.85
CA TRP A 128 11.89 -10.44 -10.89
C TRP A 128 11.49 -11.01 -12.26
N LEU A 129 10.73 -10.20 -13.00
CA LEU A 129 10.17 -10.45 -14.30
C LEU A 129 10.93 -9.63 -15.33
N ASP A 130 11.21 -10.27 -16.44
CA ASP A 130 12.02 -9.82 -17.56
C ASP A 130 11.39 -10.49 -18.79
N ARG A 131 10.91 -9.68 -19.72
CA ARG A 131 10.01 -10.04 -20.82
C ARG A 131 10.38 -9.37 -22.14
N ASP A 132 11.08 -8.24 -22.15
CA ASP A 132 11.45 -7.49 -23.36
C ASP A 132 12.93 -7.04 -23.33
N ASP A 133 13.81 -7.80 -24.01
CA ASP A 133 15.22 -7.38 -24.20
C ASP A 133 15.28 -5.99 -24.91
N PRO A 134 16.18 -5.07 -24.51
CA PRO A 134 16.30 -3.76 -25.13
C PRO A 134 16.60 -3.82 -26.64
N SER A 135 15.84 -3.04 -27.40
CA SER A 135 15.78 -3.12 -28.87
C SER A 135 15.80 -1.75 -29.57
N ASP A 136 15.64 -1.71 -30.90
CA ASP A 136 15.51 -0.47 -31.68
C ASP A 136 14.36 0.44 -31.17
N THR A 137 13.37 -0.11 -30.46
CA THR A 137 12.26 0.63 -29.84
C THR A 137 12.41 0.89 -28.35
N GLY A 138 13.41 0.29 -27.69
CA GLY A 138 13.63 0.37 -26.25
C GLY A 138 13.36 -0.94 -25.54
N ASP A 139 13.09 -0.84 -24.24
CA ASP A 139 12.77 -1.90 -23.29
C ASP A 139 11.36 -1.62 -22.71
N TRP A 140 10.49 -2.64 -22.79
CA TRP A 140 9.04 -2.52 -22.60
C TRP A 140 8.47 -3.50 -21.55
N GLU A 141 8.95 -3.42 -20.31
CA GLU A 141 8.40 -4.08 -19.12
C GLU A 141 7.02 -3.55 -18.64
N THR A 142 6.07 -3.45 -19.57
CA THR A 142 4.69 -3.00 -19.31
C THR A 142 3.88 -4.02 -18.50
N THR A 143 3.01 -3.53 -17.62
CA THR A 143 2.19 -4.39 -16.75
C THR A 143 1.17 -5.22 -17.53
N PHE A 144 0.61 -4.69 -18.63
CA PHE A 144 -0.23 -5.48 -19.55
C PHE A 144 0.49 -6.73 -20.05
N LEU A 145 1.73 -6.56 -20.53
CA LEU A 145 2.51 -7.66 -21.07
C LEU A 145 2.90 -8.63 -19.96
N ALA A 146 3.36 -8.13 -18.81
CA ALA A 146 3.71 -8.97 -17.67
C ALA A 146 2.53 -9.84 -17.20
N ILE A 147 1.34 -9.28 -16.99
CA ILE A 147 0.18 -10.07 -16.56
C ILE A 147 -0.23 -11.08 -17.64
N SER A 148 -0.22 -10.68 -18.92
CA SER A 148 -0.59 -11.57 -20.03
C SER A 148 0.37 -12.76 -20.22
N TYR A 149 1.66 -12.58 -19.91
CA TYR A 149 2.71 -13.55 -20.18
C TYR A 149 2.98 -14.47 -18.98
N PHE A 150 3.05 -13.89 -17.77
CA PHE A 150 3.36 -14.62 -16.54
C PHE A 150 2.13 -15.22 -15.84
N GLY A 151 0.91 -14.79 -16.20
CA GLY A 151 -0.34 -15.44 -15.80
C GLY A 151 -0.50 -15.57 -14.28
N ASP A 152 -0.61 -16.79 -13.77
CA ASP A 152 -0.79 -17.09 -12.33
C ASP A 152 0.37 -16.58 -11.43
N ALA A 153 1.54 -16.23 -12.00
CA ALA A 153 2.63 -15.62 -11.25
C ALA A 153 2.46 -14.09 -11.06
N MET A 154 1.46 -13.49 -11.72
CA MET A 154 1.09 -12.08 -11.62
C MET A 154 -0.34 -11.92 -11.07
N CYS A 155 -0.55 -10.83 -10.33
CA CYS A 155 -1.87 -10.35 -9.97
C CYS A 155 -2.48 -9.50 -11.10
N SER A 156 -3.80 -9.39 -11.13
CA SER A 156 -4.53 -8.50 -12.04
C SER A 156 -4.38 -7.01 -11.71
N ASP A 157 -3.88 -6.70 -10.52
CA ASP A 157 -3.86 -5.38 -9.89
C ASP A 157 -2.68 -5.30 -8.92
N PRO A 158 -1.48 -4.94 -9.38
CA PRO A 158 -0.34 -4.71 -8.49
C PRO A 158 -0.42 -3.34 -7.82
N SER A 159 -0.04 -3.24 -6.55
CA SER A 159 -0.09 -2.01 -5.76
C SER A 159 1.20 -1.18 -5.80
N ALA A 160 2.33 -1.78 -6.20
CA ALA A 160 3.61 -1.11 -6.39
C ALA A 160 4.45 -1.87 -7.43
N ILE A 161 5.37 -1.17 -8.10
CA ILE A 161 6.41 -1.77 -8.94
C ILE A 161 7.77 -1.53 -8.30
N GLN A 162 8.78 -2.30 -8.71
CA GLN A 162 10.18 -1.98 -8.51
C GLN A 162 10.91 -2.31 -9.81
N VAL A 163 11.84 -1.45 -10.22
CA VAL A 163 12.61 -1.60 -11.46
C VAL A 163 14.10 -1.49 -11.18
N GLN A 164 14.88 -2.38 -11.79
CA GLN A 164 16.34 -2.35 -11.78
C GLN A 164 16.88 -2.97 -13.06
N THR A 165 18.13 -2.69 -13.40
CA THR A 165 18.79 -3.40 -14.52
C THR A 165 18.97 -4.89 -14.20
N LEU A 166 19.32 -5.71 -15.20
CA LEU A 166 19.67 -7.12 -14.96
C LEU A 166 20.81 -7.29 -13.93
N ASP A 167 21.75 -6.35 -13.86
CA ASP A 167 22.83 -6.29 -12.87
C ASP A 167 22.40 -5.78 -11.47
N GLY A 168 21.14 -5.37 -11.30
CA GLY A 168 20.58 -4.93 -10.02
C GLY A 168 20.79 -3.44 -9.70
N ILE A 169 21.05 -2.61 -10.72
CA ILE A 169 21.15 -1.15 -10.55
C ILE A 169 19.74 -0.55 -10.56
N PRO A 170 19.27 0.14 -9.50
CA PRO A 170 17.93 0.73 -9.46
C PRO A 170 17.73 1.70 -10.62
N ALA A 171 16.60 1.60 -11.34
CA ALA A 171 16.46 2.29 -12.63
C ALA A 171 16.60 3.82 -12.52
N LEU A 172 16.06 4.44 -11.49
CA LEU A 172 16.19 5.89 -11.23
C LEU A 172 17.64 6.38 -10.96
N THR A 173 18.63 5.47 -10.89
CA THR A 173 20.07 5.80 -10.75
C THR A 173 20.87 5.69 -12.05
N THR A 174 20.31 5.11 -13.12
CA THR A 174 21.05 4.90 -14.38
C THR A 174 21.26 6.19 -15.16
N GLY A 175 20.40 7.20 -14.95
CA GLY A 175 20.39 8.46 -15.68
C GLY A 175 19.61 8.43 -16.99
N GLU A 176 18.97 7.30 -17.32
CA GLU A 176 18.06 7.17 -18.45
C GLU A 176 16.70 7.82 -18.15
N THR A 177 15.97 8.15 -19.22
CA THR A 177 14.66 8.81 -19.16
C THR A 177 13.54 7.80 -19.44
N PHE A 178 12.63 7.62 -18.48
CA PHE A 178 11.57 6.62 -18.59
C PHE A 178 10.24 7.27 -18.99
N SER A 179 9.58 6.74 -20.02
CA SER A 179 8.28 7.26 -20.46
C SER A 179 7.11 6.67 -19.64
N GLN A 180 7.34 5.53 -18.96
CA GLN A 180 6.43 4.94 -17.98
C GLN A 180 7.22 4.38 -16.80
N TYR A 181 6.68 4.59 -15.58
CA TYR A 181 7.23 4.07 -14.33
C TYR A 181 6.09 4.03 -13.30
N SER A 182 5.35 2.92 -13.22
CA SER A 182 4.24 2.75 -12.26
C SER A 182 3.79 1.30 -12.15
N PRO A 183 3.12 0.87 -11.06
CA PRO A 183 2.47 -0.45 -10.99
C PRO A 183 1.40 -0.67 -12.06
N THR A 184 0.67 0.37 -12.45
CA THR A 184 -0.48 0.25 -13.36
C THR A 184 -0.08 0.06 -14.81
N LEU A 185 0.90 0.85 -15.28
CA LEU A 185 1.33 0.88 -16.68
C LEU A 185 2.56 -0.01 -16.90
N GLY A 186 3.41 -0.13 -15.87
CA GLY A 186 4.67 -0.83 -15.87
C GLY A 186 5.84 0.13 -16.02
N PHE A 187 6.91 -0.38 -16.61
CA PHE A 187 8.10 0.39 -16.91
C PHE A 187 8.37 0.41 -18.42
N VAL A 188 8.80 1.56 -18.93
CA VAL A 188 9.23 1.72 -20.32
C VAL A 188 10.42 2.67 -20.41
N CYS A 189 11.53 2.16 -20.95
CA CYS A 189 12.60 2.98 -21.51
C CYS A 189 12.45 3.01 -23.03
N GLU A 190 12.26 4.20 -23.62
CA GLU A 190 12.20 4.33 -25.09
C GLU A 190 13.55 4.80 -25.66
N THR A 191 14.08 4.06 -26.63
CA THR A 191 15.35 4.37 -27.32
C THR A 191 15.38 5.79 -27.90
N LYS A 192 14.23 6.31 -28.35
CA LYS A 192 14.10 7.66 -28.94
C LYS A 192 14.33 8.80 -27.93
N ASP A 193 14.12 8.53 -26.64
CA ASP A 193 14.17 9.51 -25.56
C ASP A 193 15.55 9.50 -24.86
N GLN A 194 16.41 8.52 -25.16
CA GLN A 194 17.76 8.43 -24.60
C GLN A 194 18.79 9.24 -25.41
N PRO A 195 19.73 9.96 -24.78
CA PRO A 195 20.72 10.78 -25.47
C PRO A 195 21.66 10.02 -26.42
N ASP A 196 21.92 8.74 -26.16
CA ASP A 196 22.78 7.86 -26.96
C ASP A 196 22.02 6.96 -27.92
N ASN A 197 20.68 6.94 -27.86
CA ASN A 197 19.79 6.05 -28.60
C ASN A 197 20.02 4.57 -28.26
N THR A 198 20.19 4.26 -26.97
CA THR A 198 20.12 2.90 -26.41
C THR A 198 19.39 2.93 -25.07
N CYS A 199 18.70 1.85 -24.72
CA CYS A 199 18.24 1.60 -23.35
C CYS A 199 19.11 0.53 -22.70
N LEU A 200 19.30 0.61 -21.38
CA LEU A 200 19.73 -0.52 -20.57
C LEU A 200 18.64 -1.61 -20.53
N ASP A 201 19.05 -2.75 -20.00
CA ASP A 201 18.27 -3.99 -19.91
C ASP A 201 17.68 -4.11 -18.49
N TYR A 202 16.36 -3.99 -18.37
CA TYR A 202 15.64 -3.87 -17.11
C TYR A 202 14.75 -5.07 -16.80
N LYS A 203 14.56 -5.27 -15.50
CA LYS A 203 13.61 -6.23 -14.95
C LYS A 203 12.76 -5.55 -13.89
N VAL A 204 11.50 -5.94 -13.86
CA VAL A 204 10.47 -5.41 -12.97
C VAL A 204 10.04 -6.46 -11.95
N ARG A 205 9.55 -6.02 -10.80
CA ARG A 205 8.71 -6.88 -9.95
C ARG A 205 7.58 -6.08 -9.36
N TYR A 206 6.50 -6.76 -9.04
CA TYR A 206 5.26 -6.13 -8.64
C TYR A 206 4.85 -6.56 -7.23
N CYS A 207 4.34 -5.64 -6.42
CA CYS A 207 3.69 -5.99 -5.17
C CYS A 207 2.26 -6.41 -5.48
N CYS A 208 1.98 -7.70 -5.34
CA CYS A 208 0.69 -8.27 -5.62
C CYS A 208 -0.14 -8.44 -4.33
N PRO A 209 -1.34 -7.83 -4.23
CA PRO A 209 -2.23 -8.01 -3.09
C PRO A 209 -2.55 -9.49 -2.87
N GLU A 210 -2.27 -10.00 -1.68
CA GLU A 210 -2.53 -11.39 -1.34
C GLU A 210 -3.86 -11.49 -0.58
N CYS A 211 -4.77 -12.36 -1.02
CA CYS A 211 -5.97 -12.68 -0.23
C CYS A 211 -5.64 -13.66 0.92
N LYS A 212 -4.59 -13.32 1.67
CA LYS A 212 -3.83 -14.18 2.59
C LYS A 212 -4.65 -14.68 3.78
N TYR A 213 -5.55 -13.83 4.27
CA TYR A 213 -6.39 -14.08 5.45
C TYR A 213 -7.89 -14.15 5.11
N GLY A 214 -8.22 -14.34 3.83
CA GLY A 214 -9.60 -14.31 3.35
C GLY A 214 -9.91 -15.29 2.21
N LYS A 215 -11.06 -15.09 1.59
CA LYS A 215 -11.39 -15.69 0.29
C LYS A 215 -11.88 -14.63 -0.67
N TRP A 216 -11.43 -14.76 -1.92
CA TRP A 216 -12.05 -14.09 -3.05
C TRP A 216 -13.52 -14.51 -3.18
N THR A 217 -14.41 -13.54 -3.29
CA THR A 217 -15.81 -13.79 -3.66
C THR A 217 -15.92 -14.37 -5.08
N GLY A 218 -17.13 -14.79 -5.44
CA GLY A 218 -17.48 -14.88 -6.86
C GLY A 218 -17.32 -13.52 -7.55
N TRP A 219 -17.19 -13.55 -8.88
CA TRP A 219 -17.24 -12.34 -9.69
C TRP A 219 -18.66 -11.76 -9.72
N PHE A 220 -18.75 -10.44 -9.63
CA PHE A 220 -19.94 -9.64 -9.80
C PHE A 220 -19.78 -8.82 -11.09
N ASP A 221 -20.81 -8.86 -11.92
CA ASP A 221 -21.06 -7.97 -13.06
C ASP A 221 -22.52 -7.56 -12.87
N ARG A 222 -22.77 -6.26 -12.80
CA ARG A 222 -23.98 -5.69 -12.20
C ARG A 222 -24.46 -4.46 -12.96
N ASP A 223 -23.55 -3.59 -13.37
CA ASP A 223 -23.75 -2.63 -14.44
C ASP A 223 -23.16 -3.22 -15.73
N ASN A 224 -23.57 -2.71 -16.88
CA ASN A 224 -22.94 -3.01 -18.17
C ASN A 224 -22.72 -1.63 -18.84
N PRO A 225 -21.65 -1.43 -19.63
CA PRO A 225 -21.25 -0.13 -20.14
C PRO A 225 -22.39 0.57 -20.89
N GLY A 226 -23.00 1.53 -20.19
CA GLY A 226 -24.16 2.30 -20.62
C GLY A 226 -23.78 3.75 -20.88
N GLY A 227 -24.78 4.63 -21.06
CA GLY A 227 -24.56 6.05 -21.40
C GLY A 227 -23.84 6.91 -20.36
N THR A 228 -23.33 6.31 -19.28
CA THR A 228 -22.56 6.94 -18.20
C THR A 228 -21.22 6.24 -17.93
N GLY A 229 -20.86 5.19 -18.69
CA GLY A 229 -19.76 4.28 -18.37
C GLY A 229 -20.24 2.98 -17.73
N ASP A 230 -19.34 2.33 -16.98
CA ASP A 230 -19.55 1.06 -16.29
C ASP A 230 -19.26 1.19 -14.79
N TRP A 231 -20.21 0.78 -13.94
CA TRP A 231 -20.30 1.18 -12.53
C TRP A 231 -20.43 -0.01 -11.56
N GLU A 232 -19.37 -0.81 -11.48
CA GLU A 232 -19.20 -1.95 -10.57
C GLU A 232 -18.93 -1.54 -9.11
N THR A 233 -19.85 -0.77 -8.54
CA THR A 233 -19.78 -0.18 -7.19
C THR A 233 -20.22 -1.13 -6.07
N THR A 234 -19.50 -1.09 -4.94
CA THR A 234 -19.76 -1.95 -3.76
C THR A 234 -21.18 -1.84 -3.22
N VAL A 235 -21.77 -0.64 -3.27
CA VAL A 235 -23.16 -0.30 -2.86
C VAL A 235 -24.20 -1.36 -3.24
N HIS A 236 -24.00 -2.04 -4.37
CA HIS A 236 -24.95 -2.98 -4.93
C HIS A 236 -24.61 -4.46 -4.70
N VAL A 237 -23.42 -4.73 -4.16
CA VAL A 237 -22.92 -6.06 -3.77
C VAL A 237 -22.66 -6.18 -2.26
N GLN A 238 -22.81 -5.12 -1.47
CA GLN A 238 -22.66 -5.07 0.01
C GLN A 238 -23.23 -6.29 0.76
N ASN A 239 -24.40 -6.81 0.37
CA ASN A 239 -25.02 -8.00 1.00
C ASN A 239 -24.48 -9.37 0.51
N LYS A 240 -23.49 -9.37 -0.37
CA LYS A 240 -22.82 -10.54 -0.98
C LYS A 240 -21.31 -10.54 -0.76
N ILE A 241 -20.76 -9.42 -0.29
CA ILE A 241 -19.39 -9.26 0.18
C ILE A 241 -19.41 -9.15 1.72
N CYS A 242 -18.24 -9.19 2.32
CA CYS A 242 -18.00 -8.91 3.73
C CYS A 242 -18.10 -7.40 4.03
N ALA A 243 -18.19 -7.06 5.32
CA ALA A 243 -18.25 -5.67 5.75
C ALA A 243 -17.03 -4.84 5.29
N ALA A 244 -15.83 -5.40 5.36
CA ALA A 244 -14.60 -4.77 4.86
C ALA A 244 -13.79 -5.80 4.05
N PRO A 245 -13.82 -5.73 2.71
CA PRO A 245 -12.93 -6.51 1.87
C PRO A 245 -11.50 -5.92 1.90
N SER A 246 -10.49 -6.76 2.02
CA SER A 246 -9.09 -6.33 2.12
C SER A 246 -8.40 -6.09 0.78
N ALA A 247 -9.05 -6.43 -0.34
CA ALA A 247 -8.57 -6.19 -1.69
C ALA A 247 -9.70 -6.31 -2.71
N ILE A 248 -9.55 -5.66 -3.87
CA ILE A 248 -10.40 -5.85 -5.06
C ILE A 248 -9.59 -6.54 -6.16
N GLN A 249 -10.28 -7.22 -7.06
CA GLN A 249 -9.76 -7.54 -8.38
C GLN A 249 -10.81 -7.18 -9.43
N VAL A 250 -10.35 -6.57 -10.52
CA VAL A 250 -11.20 -6.14 -11.62
C VAL A 250 -10.65 -6.65 -12.95
N GLN A 251 -11.53 -7.15 -13.79
CA GLN A 251 -11.21 -7.56 -15.16
C GLN A 251 -12.45 -7.39 -16.04
N THR A 252 -12.27 -7.35 -17.35
CA THR A 252 -13.40 -7.37 -18.30
C THR A 252 -14.17 -8.70 -18.20
N LEU A 253 -15.39 -8.76 -18.75
CA LEU A 253 -16.11 -10.03 -18.91
C LEU A 253 -15.27 -11.09 -19.64
N GLY A 254 -14.44 -10.69 -20.59
CA GLY A 254 -13.49 -11.53 -21.33
C GLY A 254 -12.29 -12.03 -20.51
N GLY A 255 -12.10 -11.54 -19.28
CA GLY A 255 -10.99 -11.93 -18.40
C GLY A 255 -9.70 -11.14 -18.62
N ILE A 256 -9.78 -9.96 -19.26
CA ILE A 256 -8.63 -9.05 -19.41
C ILE A 256 -8.59 -8.17 -18.15
N PRO A 257 -7.52 -8.20 -17.32
CA PRO A 257 -7.39 -7.38 -16.12
C PRO A 257 -7.61 -5.89 -16.41
N ALA A 258 -8.30 -5.17 -15.52
CA ALA A 258 -8.80 -3.84 -15.88
C ALA A 258 -7.69 -2.81 -16.14
N LEU A 259 -6.65 -2.79 -15.29
CA LEU A 259 -5.47 -1.91 -15.46
C LEU A 259 -4.75 -2.09 -16.81
N THR A 260 -4.98 -3.20 -17.50
CA THR A 260 -4.27 -3.55 -18.73
C THR A 260 -5.05 -3.19 -20.00
N THR A 261 -6.28 -2.69 -19.86
CA THR A 261 -7.11 -2.27 -20.99
C THR A 261 -6.72 -0.91 -21.59
N GLY A 262 -6.03 -0.07 -20.82
CA GLY A 262 -5.71 1.31 -21.19
C GLY A 262 -6.84 2.32 -20.95
N GLU A 263 -7.95 1.91 -20.33
CA GLU A 263 -9.03 2.81 -19.92
C GLU A 263 -8.71 3.55 -18.61
N ILE A 264 -9.33 4.72 -18.43
CA ILE A 264 -9.12 5.62 -17.28
C ILE A 264 -10.20 5.35 -16.23
N PHE A 265 -9.80 4.85 -15.06
CA PHE A 265 -10.74 4.54 -13.98
C PHE A 265 -10.85 5.71 -13.02
N SER A 266 -12.08 6.11 -12.69
CA SER A 266 -12.29 7.12 -11.67
C SER A 266 -12.26 6.53 -10.26
N GLU A 267 -12.60 5.25 -10.12
CA GLU A 267 -12.62 4.52 -8.85
C GLU A 267 -12.04 3.12 -9.08
N TYR A 268 -11.16 2.68 -8.20
CA TYR A 268 -10.56 1.35 -8.21
C TYR A 268 -10.11 0.99 -6.78
N SER A 269 -11.03 0.55 -5.92
CA SER A 269 -10.70 0.16 -4.54
C SER A 269 -11.65 -0.92 -4.00
N PRO A 270 -11.23 -1.72 -2.99
CA PRO A 270 -12.13 -2.62 -2.28
C PRO A 270 -13.36 -1.94 -1.67
N ASP A 271 -13.26 -0.65 -1.34
CA ASP A 271 -14.24 0.12 -0.56
C ASP A 271 -15.35 0.68 -1.44
N VAL A 272 -14.97 1.30 -2.56
CA VAL A 272 -15.88 1.93 -3.53
C VAL A 272 -16.32 0.95 -4.62
N GLY A 273 -15.44 0.00 -4.96
CA GLY A 273 -15.57 -0.89 -6.09
C GLY A 273 -14.77 -0.37 -7.29
N PHE A 274 -15.38 -0.42 -8.47
CA PHE A 274 -14.74 0.02 -9.70
C PHE A 274 -15.68 0.89 -10.54
N VAL A 275 -15.13 1.94 -11.15
CA VAL A 275 -15.88 2.82 -12.06
C VAL A 275 -15.02 3.24 -13.25
N CYS A 276 -15.44 2.86 -14.46
CA CYS A 276 -15.05 3.50 -15.70
C CYS A 276 -16.13 4.52 -16.09
N LYS A 277 -15.77 5.80 -16.30
CA LYS A 277 -16.72 6.82 -16.81
C LYS A 277 -16.44 7.11 -18.27
N MET A 278 -17.46 7.02 -19.13
CA MET A 278 -17.35 7.42 -20.54
C MET A 278 -16.79 8.84 -20.72
N ALA A 279 -17.17 9.77 -19.84
CA ALA A 279 -16.75 11.16 -19.92
C ALA A 279 -15.23 11.36 -19.67
N ASP A 280 -14.58 10.38 -19.04
CA ASP A 280 -13.15 10.37 -18.77
C ASP A 280 -12.37 9.62 -19.88
N GLN A 281 -13.06 8.85 -20.76
CA GLN A 281 -12.42 8.06 -21.82
C GLN A 281 -12.15 8.87 -23.10
N PRO A 282 -10.98 8.69 -23.75
CA PRO A 282 -10.67 9.38 -25.02
C PRO A 282 -11.63 9.09 -26.17
N ASP A 283 -12.19 7.88 -26.23
CA ASP A 283 -13.14 7.44 -27.27
C ASP A 283 -14.61 7.57 -26.84
N ASN A 284 -14.86 7.98 -25.59
CA ASN A 284 -16.16 8.04 -24.93
C ASN A 284 -16.86 6.68 -24.80
N THR A 285 -16.13 5.57 -24.67
CA THR A 285 -16.70 4.24 -24.38
C THR A 285 -15.96 3.55 -23.25
N CYS A 286 -16.67 2.76 -22.43
CA CYS A 286 -16.05 1.87 -21.46
C CYS A 286 -16.20 0.42 -21.92
N LEU A 287 -15.22 -0.43 -21.59
CA LEU A 287 -15.37 -1.87 -21.62
C LEU A 287 -16.30 -2.36 -20.50
N ASP A 288 -16.62 -3.65 -20.56
CA ASP A 288 -17.60 -4.31 -19.70
C ASP A 288 -16.86 -5.11 -18.62
N TYR A 289 -16.92 -4.65 -17.36
CA TYR A 289 -16.11 -5.14 -16.26
C TYR A 289 -16.88 -5.98 -15.25
N LYS A 290 -16.11 -6.74 -14.48
CA LYS A 290 -16.58 -7.50 -13.34
C LYS A 290 -15.59 -7.39 -12.20
N THR A 291 -16.11 -7.25 -10.99
CA THR A 291 -15.35 -7.11 -9.75
C THR A 291 -15.42 -8.38 -8.91
N ARG A 292 -14.39 -8.65 -8.11
CA ARG A 292 -14.49 -9.55 -6.96
C ARG A 292 -13.66 -9.01 -5.81
N TYR A 293 -14.00 -9.41 -4.61
CA TYR A 293 -13.49 -8.81 -3.39
C TYR A 293 -12.84 -9.89 -2.52
N CYS A 294 -11.68 -9.60 -1.94
CA CYS A 294 -11.07 -10.49 -0.96
C CYS A 294 -11.73 -10.23 0.38
N CYS A 295 -12.41 -11.24 0.93
CA CYS A 295 -13.11 -11.10 2.19
C CYS A 295 -12.37 -11.83 3.31
N PRO A 296 -11.89 -11.12 4.34
CA PRO A 296 -11.37 -11.73 5.55
C PRO A 296 -12.41 -12.68 6.15
N GLU A 297 -12.02 -13.93 6.37
CA GLU A 297 -12.93 -14.96 6.91
C GLU A 297 -12.40 -15.46 8.25
N CYS A 298 -13.18 -15.25 9.32
CA CYS A 298 -12.86 -15.79 10.65
C CYS A 298 -13.12 -17.32 10.78
N ASN A 299 -12.81 -18.10 9.73
CA ASN A 299 -13.06 -19.55 9.66
C ASN A 299 -12.25 -20.36 10.68
N TYR A 300 -11.03 -19.90 10.96
CA TYR A 300 -10.06 -20.58 11.83
C TYR A 300 -9.79 -19.78 13.10
N GLY A 301 -10.69 -18.85 13.44
CA GLY A 301 -10.58 -17.99 14.61
C GLY A 301 -11.89 -17.85 15.36
N LYS A 302 -11.90 -16.95 16.32
CA LYS A 302 -13.10 -16.45 17.00
C LYS A 302 -13.04 -14.93 16.98
N TRP A 303 -14.13 -14.32 16.55
CA TRP A 303 -14.37 -12.91 16.82
C TRP A 303 -14.39 -12.66 18.33
N THR A 304 -13.71 -11.60 18.75
CA THR A 304 -13.74 -11.06 20.10
C THR A 304 -15.12 -10.46 20.45
N GLY A 305 -15.24 -9.87 21.64
CA GLY A 305 -16.25 -8.84 21.87
C GLY A 305 -16.06 -7.64 20.95
N TRP A 306 -17.05 -6.75 20.94
CA TRP A 306 -16.89 -5.42 20.35
C TRP A 306 -16.22 -4.50 21.37
N PHE A 307 -15.27 -3.70 20.90
CA PHE A 307 -14.53 -2.67 21.63
C PHE A 307 -14.93 -1.31 21.08
N ASP A 308 -14.93 -0.34 21.97
CA ASP A 308 -15.53 0.97 21.84
C ASP A 308 -14.83 1.79 22.94
N ARG A 309 -13.86 2.62 22.54
CA ARG A 309 -12.95 3.34 23.45
C ARG A 309 -12.98 4.84 23.22
N ASP A 310 -13.02 5.29 21.97
CA ASP A 310 -12.91 6.71 21.62
C ASP A 310 -14.21 7.20 20.96
N ASP A 311 -15.05 7.90 21.73
CA ASP A 311 -16.20 8.62 21.16
C ASP A 311 -15.70 9.64 20.10
N PRO A 312 -16.41 9.88 18.97
CA PRO A 312 -16.00 10.84 17.94
C PRO A 312 -15.80 12.26 18.51
N GLY A 313 -14.54 12.59 18.75
CA GLY A 313 -14.09 13.76 19.49
C GLY A 313 -13.57 14.89 18.60
N GLY A 314 -12.67 15.71 19.13
CA GLY A 314 -12.09 16.85 18.40
C GLY A 314 -11.17 16.48 17.22
N THR A 315 -10.85 15.19 17.05
CA THR A 315 -9.90 14.66 16.07
C THR A 315 -10.48 13.53 15.22
N GLY A 316 -11.73 13.12 15.44
CA GLY A 316 -12.32 11.90 14.90
C GLY A 316 -12.50 10.82 15.98
N ASP A 317 -12.55 9.57 15.52
CA ASP A 317 -12.78 8.33 16.29
C ASP A 317 -11.62 7.36 16.00
N TRP A 318 -11.02 6.82 17.06
CA TRP A 318 -9.71 6.15 17.06
C TRP A 318 -9.74 4.77 17.76
N GLU A 319 -10.36 3.80 17.11
CA GLU A 319 -10.41 2.39 17.52
C GLU A 319 -9.14 1.59 17.13
N THR A 320 -8.00 1.96 17.70
CA THR A 320 -6.69 1.36 17.32
C THR A 320 -6.45 -0.03 17.92
N THR A 321 -5.70 -0.89 17.21
CA THR A 321 -5.27 -2.21 17.68
C THR A 321 -4.41 -2.11 18.95
N ALA A 322 -3.60 -1.05 19.05
CA ALA A 322 -2.79 -0.79 20.24
C ALA A 322 -3.65 -0.54 21.48
N ASP A 323 -4.81 0.09 21.30
CA ASP A 323 -5.73 0.44 22.37
C ASP A 323 -6.64 -0.72 22.79
N ALA A 324 -7.02 -1.58 21.82
CA ALA A 324 -7.73 -2.83 22.09
C ALA A 324 -6.80 -3.96 22.60
N SER A 325 -5.47 -3.76 22.61
CA SER A 325 -4.42 -4.78 22.80
C SER A 325 -4.55 -5.67 24.04
N HIS A 326 -5.19 -5.20 25.11
CA HIS A 326 -5.42 -5.99 26.33
C HIS A 326 -6.59 -6.98 26.20
N GLU A 327 -7.51 -6.79 25.26
CA GLU A 327 -8.71 -7.63 25.10
C GLU A 327 -8.72 -8.45 23.79
N ILE A 328 -7.73 -8.23 22.93
CA ILE A 328 -7.55 -8.94 21.66
C ILE A 328 -6.31 -9.85 21.69
N CYS A 329 -6.34 -10.89 20.86
CA CYS A 329 -5.09 -11.52 20.47
C CYS A 329 -4.20 -10.52 19.73
N SER A 330 -2.91 -10.67 19.96
CA SER A 330 -1.82 -9.81 19.55
C SER A 330 -1.34 -10.00 18.10
N ALA A 331 -1.98 -10.91 17.36
CA ALA A 331 -1.87 -11.05 15.92
C ALA A 331 -3.26 -11.46 15.40
N PRO A 332 -4.23 -10.53 15.37
CA PRO A 332 -5.57 -10.82 14.89
C PRO A 332 -5.53 -11.02 13.37
N SER A 333 -6.28 -11.98 12.85
CA SER A 333 -6.27 -12.32 11.41
C SER A 333 -7.29 -11.52 10.59
N ALA A 334 -8.11 -10.70 11.24
CA ALA A 334 -9.07 -9.79 10.63
C ALA A 334 -9.57 -8.78 11.67
N ILE A 335 -10.05 -7.64 11.20
CA ILE A 335 -10.82 -6.65 11.96
C ILE A 335 -12.20 -6.48 11.31
N GLU A 336 -13.19 -6.11 12.10
CA GLU A 336 -14.52 -5.70 11.65
C GLU A 336 -14.93 -4.46 12.46
N ALA A 337 -15.40 -3.42 11.80
CA ALA A 337 -15.87 -2.18 12.40
C ALA A 337 -17.32 -1.86 11.99
N GLN A 338 -18.10 -1.33 12.92
CA GLN A 338 -19.48 -0.88 12.71
C GLN A 338 -19.81 0.26 13.65
N THR A 339 -20.82 1.08 13.34
CA THR A 339 -21.31 2.11 14.26
C THR A 339 -21.91 1.49 15.53
N LEU A 340 -22.14 2.30 16.56
CA LEU A 340 -22.80 1.82 17.78
C LEU A 340 -24.20 1.20 17.51
N ASP A 341 -24.93 1.70 16.52
CA ASP A 341 -26.22 1.17 16.06
C ASP A 341 -26.11 -0.10 15.18
N GLY A 342 -24.89 -0.56 14.90
CA GLY A 342 -24.64 -1.78 14.12
C GLY A 342 -24.71 -1.60 12.61
N ILE A 343 -24.53 -0.36 12.11
CA ILE A 343 -24.35 -0.09 10.68
C ILE A 343 -22.87 -0.40 10.37
N PRO A 344 -22.54 -1.38 9.50
CA PRO A 344 -21.15 -1.69 9.19
C PRO A 344 -20.41 -0.48 8.66
N ALA A 345 -19.16 -0.26 9.08
CA ALA A 345 -18.49 1.03 8.87
C ALA A 345 -18.38 1.40 7.38
N MET A 346 -18.04 0.43 6.52
CA MET A 346 -17.98 0.63 5.06
C MET A 346 -19.33 0.92 4.38
N THR A 347 -20.44 0.99 5.13
CA THR A 347 -21.77 1.35 4.62
C THR A 347 -22.26 2.72 5.08
N THR A 348 -21.50 3.43 5.92
CA THR A 348 -21.85 4.79 6.38
C THR A 348 -21.56 5.86 5.31
N GLY A 349 -20.53 5.62 4.49
CA GLY A 349 -20.04 6.58 3.49
C GLY A 349 -18.94 7.52 4.00
N GLU A 350 -18.41 7.27 5.20
CA GLU A 350 -17.27 8.01 5.75
C GLU A 350 -15.92 7.47 5.24
N ILE A 351 -14.89 8.30 5.32
CA ILE A 351 -13.54 8.05 4.81
C ILE A 351 -12.66 7.57 5.96
N PHE A 352 -12.26 6.30 5.94
CA PHE A 352 -11.40 5.74 7.00
C PHE A 352 -9.93 5.86 6.61
N SER A 353 -9.15 6.40 7.53
CA SER A 353 -7.71 6.59 7.34
C SER A 353 -6.90 5.34 7.68
N GLU A 354 -7.49 4.43 8.47
CA GLU A 354 -6.96 3.10 8.81
C GLU A 354 -8.14 2.12 8.93
N TYR A 355 -7.97 0.89 8.41
CA TYR A 355 -8.92 -0.22 8.59
C TYR A 355 -8.17 -1.56 8.40
N SER A 356 -7.34 -1.94 9.36
CA SER A 356 -6.54 -3.17 9.33
C SER A 356 -6.47 -3.86 10.69
N PRO A 357 -6.25 -5.19 10.77
CA PRO A 357 -6.05 -5.86 12.05
C PRO A 357 -4.79 -5.38 12.80
N ASP A 358 -3.77 -4.90 12.07
CA ASP A 358 -2.49 -4.49 12.65
C ASP A 358 -2.51 -3.07 13.24
N VAL A 359 -3.24 -2.13 12.61
CA VAL A 359 -3.32 -0.73 13.05
C VAL A 359 -4.63 -0.44 13.81
N GLY A 360 -5.73 -1.03 13.36
CA GLY A 360 -7.07 -0.85 13.90
C GLY A 360 -7.99 -0.16 12.90
N PHE A 361 -8.92 0.64 13.42
CA PHE A 361 -9.87 1.43 12.64
C PHE A 361 -9.78 2.90 13.06
N VAL A 362 -9.69 3.84 12.10
CA VAL A 362 -9.60 5.27 12.42
C VAL A 362 -10.38 6.12 11.42
N CYS A 363 -11.44 6.77 11.90
CA CYS A 363 -12.09 7.89 11.21
C CYS A 363 -11.47 9.21 11.67
N LYS A 364 -10.94 10.04 10.76
CA LYS A 364 -10.43 11.37 11.08
C LYS A 364 -11.39 12.44 10.60
N ILE A 365 -11.74 13.40 11.46
CA ILE A 365 -12.59 14.55 11.09
C ILE A 365 -11.98 15.37 9.95
N ALA A 366 -10.65 15.49 9.90
CA ALA A 366 -9.94 16.22 8.85
C ALA A 366 -10.10 15.61 7.45
N ASP A 367 -10.42 14.32 7.39
CA ASP A 367 -10.60 13.58 6.14
C ASP A 367 -12.09 13.58 5.70
N GLN A 368 -13.03 13.94 6.58
CA GLN A 368 -14.48 13.89 6.29
C GLN A 368 -14.99 15.14 5.54
N PRO A 369 -15.77 14.98 4.46
CA PRO A 369 -16.35 16.10 3.71
C PRO A 369 -17.26 17.04 4.52
N ASP A 370 -17.89 16.53 5.59
CA ASP A 370 -18.77 17.28 6.48
C ASP A 370 -18.11 17.69 7.82
N ASN A 371 -16.86 17.27 8.06
CA ASN A 371 -16.08 17.48 9.28
C ASN A 371 -16.67 16.79 10.53
N THR A 372 -17.37 15.66 10.37
CA THR A 372 -17.86 14.83 11.48
C THR A 372 -17.54 13.37 11.23
N CYS A 373 -17.14 12.64 12.27
CA CYS A 373 -17.12 11.17 12.25
C CYS A 373 -18.37 10.64 12.99
N LEU A 374 -18.90 9.52 12.53
CA LEU A 374 -19.77 8.67 13.31
C LEU A 374 -18.98 7.94 14.40
N ASP A 375 -19.73 7.24 15.23
CA ASP A 375 -19.30 6.61 16.48
C ASP A 375 -19.23 5.09 16.27
N TYR A 376 -18.01 4.54 16.29
CA TYR A 376 -17.67 3.20 15.85
C TYR A 376 -17.16 2.30 16.97
N LYS A 377 -17.32 1.00 16.72
CA LYS A 377 -16.78 -0.08 17.53
C LYS A 377 -16.15 -1.14 16.67
N THR A 378 -15.01 -1.66 17.12
CA THR A 378 -14.24 -2.70 16.43
C THR A 378 -14.37 -4.05 17.08
N ARG A 379 -14.10 -5.12 16.32
CA ARG A 379 -13.79 -6.44 16.87
C ARG A 379 -12.77 -7.14 15.99
N TYR A 380 -12.07 -8.10 16.57
CA TYR A 380 -10.92 -8.73 15.96
C TYR A 380 -11.10 -10.24 15.89
N CYS A 381 -10.67 -10.85 14.79
CA CYS A 381 -10.71 -12.30 14.63
C CYS A 381 -9.42 -12.90 15.20
N CYS A 382 -9.55 -13.71 16.24
CA CYS A 382 -8.41 -14.30 16.92
C CYS A 382 -8.22 -15.79 16.57
N PRO A 383 -7.03 -16.20 16.08
CA PRO A 383 -6.78 -17.58 15.68
C PRO A 383 -7.10 -18.61 16.77
N VAL A 384 -7.73 -19.72 16.37
CA VAL A 384 -7.98 -20.89 17.20
C VAL A 384 -7.31 -22.09 16.52
N CYS A 385 -6.56 -22.88 17.29
CA CYS A 385 -5.86 -24.06 16.77
C CYS A 385 -6.86 -25.18 16.40
N TYR A 386 -7.44 -25.09 15.20
CA TYR A 386 -8.57 -25.92 14.76
C TYR A 386 -8.14 -27.14 13.92
N ASP A 387 -7.17 -26.95 13.01
CA ASP A 387 -6.57 -28.01 12.17
C ASP A 387 -5.05 -28.13 12.45
N GLY A 388 -4.69 -27.96 13.71
CA GLY A 388 -3.31 -28.00 14.19
C GLY A 388 -3.23 -28.69 15.55
N HIS A 389 -1.99 -28.85 16.03
CA HIS A 389 -1.71 -29.25 17.40
C HIS A 389 -1.03 -28.11 18.11
N TRP A 390 -1.53 -27.77 19.30
CA TRP A 390 -0.77 -26.98 20.25
C TRP A 390 0.47 -27.76 20.67
N THR A 391 1.62 -27.10 20.72
CA THR A 391 2.81 -27.64 21.39
C THR A 391 2.56 -27.83 22.89
N GLU A 392 3.51 -28.49 23.55
CA GLU A 392 3.69 -28.29 24.99
C GLU A 392 3.93 -26.80 25.31
N TRP A 393 3.75 -26.45 26.59
CA TRP A 393 4.11 -25.12 27.08
C TRP A 393 5.63 -25.00 27.23
N PHE A 394 6.17 -23.88 26.77
CA PHE A 394 7.54 -23.45 26.94
C PHE A 394 7.57 -22.29 27.95
N ASP A 395 8.59 -22.34 28.78
CA ASP A 395 8.81 -21.54 29.98
C ASP A 395 10.34 -21.55 30.12
N ARG A 396 10.98 -20.43 29.81
CA ARG A 396 12.42 -20.31 29.52
C ARG A 396 13.05 -19.11 30.23
N ASP A 397 12.32 -18.02 30.48
CA ASP A 397 12.85 -16.79 31.10
C ASP A 397 11.97 -16.29 32.26
N ASP A 398 12.29 -16.69 33.51
CA ASP A 398 11.67 -16.12 34.71
C ASP A 398 11.79 -14.57 34.69
N PRO A 399 10.78 -13.80 35.18
CA PRO A 399 10.78 -12.33 35.21
C PRO A 399 12.01 -11.68 35.88
N SER A 400 12.99 -11.34 35.05
CA SER A 400 14.35 -10.97 35.45
C SER A 400 14.56 -9.45 35.54
N VAL A 401 15.76 -8.92 35.29
CA VAL A 401 16.02 -7.47 35.37
C VAL A 401 15.35 -6.72 34.20
N THR A 402 15.18 -7.37 33.06
CA THR A 402 14.66 -6.77 31.81
C THR A 402 13.19 -7.07 31.55
N GLY A 403 12.60 -8.06 32.22
CA GLY A 403 11.29 -8.61 31.90
C GLY A 403 11.32 -10.13 31.80
N ASP A 404 10.38 -10.65 31.02
CA ASP A 404 10.15 -12.06 30.70
C ASP A 404 10.17 -12.20 29.16
N TRP A 405 10.97 -13.15 28.66
CA TRP A 405 11.40 -13.24 27.26
C TRP A 405 11.24 -14.66 26.66
N GLU A 406 10.00 -15.04 26.39
CA GLU A 406 9.59 -16.27 25.72
C GLU A 406 9.70 -16.19 24.17
N THR A 407 10.91 -15.94 23.67
CA THR A 407 11.18 -15.78 22.22
C THR A 407 11.30 -17.09 21.45
N THR A 408 10.94 -17.07 20.16
CA THR A 408 10.94 -18.26 19.28
C THR A 408 12.34 -18.82 19.01
N GLU A 409 13.41 -18.01 19.10
CA GLU A 409 14.79 -18.39 18.79
C GLU A 409 15.23 -19.68 19.52
N HIS A 410 14.82 -19.85 20.78
CA HIS A 410 15.20 -21.00 21.60
C HIS A 410 14.25 -22.20 21.47
N VAL A 411 13.02 -21.99 20.98
CA VAL A 411 12.02 -23.04 20.79
C VAL A 411 11.83 -23.46 19.33
N GLN A 412 12.51 -22.82 18.37
CA GLN A 412 12.40 -23.06 16.91
C GLN A 412 12.54 -24.54 16.48
N HIS A 413 13.25 -25.37 17.26
CA HIS A 413 13.43 -26.81 17.00
C HIS A 413 12.33 -27.70 17.61
N ARG A 414 11.47 -27.13 18.47
CA ARG A 414 10.36 -27.78 19.18
C ARG A 414 8.99 -27.28 18.69
N ILE A 415 8.97 -26.22 17.88
CA ILE A 415 7.83 -25.74 17.12
C ILE A 415 8.02 -26.05 15.62
N CYS A 416 6.97 -25.84 14.84
CA CYS A 416 7.00 -25.93 13.38
C CYS A 416 7.64 -24.67 12.75
N SER A 417 8.01 -24.73 11.48
CA SER A 417 8.64 -23.62 10.75
C SER A 417 7.74 -22.41 10.51
N ALA A 418 6.42 -22.59 10.61
CA ALA A 418 5.41 -21.55 10.47
C ALA A 418 4.23 -21.85 11.42
N PRO A 419 4.37 -21.52 12.71
CA PRO A 419 3.26 -21.62 13.67
C PRO A 419 2.15 -20.62 13.31
N SER A 420 0.89 -21.07 13.36
CA SER A 420 -0.27 -20.26 12.96
C SER A 420 -0.88 -19.44 14.09
N ALA A 421 -0.50 -19.71 15.34
CA ALA A 421 -0.92 -18.97 16.52
C ALA A 421 0.07 -19.16 17.66
N ILE A 422 0.07 -18.23 18.60
CA ILE A 422 0.72 -18.32 19.90
C ILE A 422 -0.34 -18.13 21.00
N GLU A 423 -0.19 -18.84 22.10
CA GLU A 423 -0.98 -18.65 23.32
C GLU A 423 0.00 -18.42 24.46
N ALA A 424 -0.21 -17.36 25.25
CA ALA A 424 0.56 -17.06 26.45
C ALA A 424 -0.36 -17.02 27.67
N GLN A 425 0.13 -17.53 28.80
CA GLN A 425 -0.53 -17.48 30.09
C GLN A 425 0.51 -17.42 31.20
N THR A 426 0.12 -16.92 32.37
CA THR A 426 1.00 -16.98 33.55
C THR A 426 1.28 -18.42 33.96
N LEU A 427 2.31 -18.67 34.77
CA LEU A 427 2.55 -20.01 35.32
C LEU A 427 1.32 -20.56 36.08
N GLY A 428 0.54 -19.68 36.72
CA GLY A 428 -0.73 -19.98 37.39
C GLY A 428 -1.91 -20.29 36.47
N GLY A 429 -1.77 -20.12 35.15
CA GLY A 429 -2.80 -20.43 34.15
C GLY A 429 -3.79 -19.29 33.87
N THR A 430 -3.45 -18.05 34.23
CA THR A 430 -4.22 -16.87 33.82
C THR A 430 -3.81 -16.51 32.39
N PRO A 431 -4.71 -16.46 31.39
CA PRO A 431 -4.37 -16.03 30.04
C PRO A 431 -3.71 -14.65 30.05
N ALA A 432 -2.66 -14.44 29.25
CA ALA A 432 -1.83 -13.23 29.36
C ALA A 432 -2.62 -11.93 29.17
N LEU A 433 -3.55 -11.92 28.21
CA LEU A 433 -4.47 -10.80 27.97
C LEU A 433 -5.34 -10.46 29.21
N SER A 434 -5.68 -11.46 30.02
CA SER A 434 -6.49 -11.26 31.24
C SER A 434 -5.70 -10.75 32.45
N THR A 435 -4.41 -10.44 32.30
CA THR A 435 -3.58 -9.90 33.39
C THR A 435 -3.57 -8.38 33.47
N GLY A 436 -3.79 -7.70 32.33
CA GLY A 436 -3.64 -6.24 32.20
C GLY A 436 -2.20 -5.76 32.00
N GLU A 437 -1.22 -6.65 31.79
CA GLU A 437 0.14 -6.26 31.41
C GLU A 437 0.26 -5.94 29.91
N ILE A 438 1.29 -5.15 29.56
CA ILE A 438 1.58 -4.64 28.22
C ILE A 438 2.67 -5.51 27.58
N PHE A 439 2.40 -6.13 26.43
CA PHE A 439 3.35 -7.05 25.79
C PHE A 439 4.06 -6.41 24.61
N PHE A 440 5.40 -6.36 24.65
CA PHE A 440 6.22 -5.78 23.57
C PHE A 440 6.24 -6.67 22.33
N TYR A 441 6.26 -7.98 22.54
CA TYR A 441 5.95 -8.96 21.52
C TYR A 441 4.94 -9.95 22.07
N TYR A 442 4.02 -10.36 21.21
CA TYR A 442 3.16 -11.51 21.42
C TYR A 442 2.72 -11.94 20.02
N ASN A 443 3.50 -12.74 19.30
CA ASN A 443 3.12 -13.22 17.97
C ASN A 443 3.84 -14.55 17.66
N PRO A 444 3.30 -15.40 16.77
CA PRO A 444 3.85 -16.74 16.58
C PRO A 444 5.24 -16.75 15.91
N ASN A 445 5.66 -15.66 15.27
CA ASN A 445 6.95 -15.57 14.57
C ASN A 445 8.11 -15.19 15.50
N VAL A 446 7.88 -14.24 16.42
CA VAL A 446 8.89 -13.69 17.35
C VAL A 446 8.80 -14.30 18.74
N GLY A 447 7.59 -14.67 19.17
CA GLY A 447 7.30 -15.20 20.50
C GLY A 447 6.56 -14.19 21.37
N PHE A 448 6.75 -14.28 22.69
CA PHE A 448 6.13 -13.42 23.68
C PHE A 448 7.21 -12.72 24.52
N VAL A 449 7.04 -11.43 24.80
CA VAL A 449 7.95 -10.62 25.62
C VAL A 449 7.15 -9.60 26.43
N CYS A 450 7.21 -9.73 27.76
CA CYS A 450 6.87 -8.65 28.67
C CYS A 450 8.17 -7.92 29.04
N ARG A 451 8.27 -6.59 28.79
CA ARG A 451 9.41 -5.80 29.28
C ARG A 451 8.98 -5.00 30.50
N LYS A 452 9.82 -4.98 31.54
CA LYS A 452 9.56 -4.20 32.76
C LYS A 452 9.44 -2.70 32.51
N VAL A 453 10.15 -2.19 31.51
CA VAL A 453 10.10 -0.76 31.13
C VAL A 453 8.76 -0.32 30.53
N ASP A 454 7.94 -1.27 30.05
CA ASP A 454 6.61 -0.99 29.52
C ASP A 454 5.52 -1.11 30.61
N GLN A 455 5.81 -1.73 31.76
CA GLN A 455 4.80 -2.00 32.79
C GLN A 455 4.65 -0.82 33.76
N PRO A 456 3.41 -0.40 34.10
CA PRO A 456 3.17 0.70 35.04
C PRO A 456 3.80 0.51 36.43
N ASP A 457 3.99 -0.72 36.89
CA ASP A 457 4.60 -1.05 38.19
C ASP A 457 6.07 -1.50 38.09
N ASN A 458 6.66 -1.50 36.89
CA ASN A 458 8.00 -1.99 36.57
C ASN A 458 8.26 -3.47 36.92
N THR A 459 7.22 -4.30 36.98
CA THR A 459 7.31 -5.75 37.14
C THR A 459 6.61 -6.46 35.98
N CYS A 460 7.01 -7.69 35.66
CA CYS A 460 6.27 -8.57 34.77
C CYS A 460 5.83 -9.77 35.60
N LEU A 461 4.63 -10.29 35.34
CA LEU A 461 4.26 -11.64 35.74
C LEU A 461 5.09 -12.67 34.95
N ASP A 462 5.01 -13.90 35.44
CA ASP A 462 5.80 -15.05 35.02
C ASP A 462 5.00 -15.90 34.02
N TYR A 463 5.43 -15.95 32.77
CA TYR A 463 4.68 -16.45 31.62
C TYR A 463 5.27 -17.69 30.98
N LYS A 464 4.38 -18.42 30.32
CA LYS A 464 4.72 -19.53 29.44
C LYS A 464 3.94 -19.43 28.15
N THR A 465 4.59 -19.83 27.06
CA THR A 465 4.02 -19.80 25.70
C THR A 465 3.76 -21.20 25.16
N ARG A 466 2.83 -21.31 24.22
CA ARG A 466 2.75 -22.48 23.32
C ARG A 466 2.32 -22.02 21.93
N TYR A 467 2.62 -22.84 20.94
CA TYR A 467 2.47 -22.48 19.54
C TYR A 467 1.53 -23.47 18.85
N CYS A 468 0.62 -22.98 18.01
CA CYS A 468 -0.23 -23.83 17.20
C CYS A 468 0.53 -24.20 15.94
N CYS A 469 0.75 -25.50 15.75
CA CYS A 469 1.36 -26.04 14.55
C CYS A 469 0.31 -26.71 13.67
N PRO A 470 0.03 -26.16 12.47
CA PRO A 470 -0.86 -26.79 11.51
C PRO A 470 -0.51 -28.26 11.30
N ALA A 471 -1.52 -29.11 11.16
CA ALA A 471 -1.32 -30.46 10.69
C ALA A 471 -0.67 -30.37 9.30
N GLN A 472 0.51 -30.99 9.13
CA GLN A 472 1.21 -30.95 7.85
C GLN A 472 0.28 -31.53 6.78
N SER A 473 -0.19 -30.66 5.89
CA SER A 473 -0.86 -31.03 4.66
C SER A 473 0.19 -31.65 3.73
N TYR A 474 0.58 -32.89 4.05
CA TYR A 474 1.25 -33.77 3.11
C TYR A 474 0.36 -33.86 1.88
N GLY A 475 0.71 -33.06 0.87
CA GLY A 475 0.05 -33.09 -0.41
C GLY A 475 0.02 -34.54 -0.85
N ARG A 476 -1.19 -35.07 -1.08
CA ARG A 476 -1.35 -36.28 -1.86
C ARG A 476 -0.82 -35.95 -3.25
N ILE A 477 0.49 -36.14 -3.44
CA ILE A 477 1.11 -36.31 -4.73
C ILE A 477 0.43 -37.56 -5.29
N ARG A 478 -0.65 -37.35 -6.04
CA ARG A 478 -1.09 -38.31 -7.03
C ARG A 478 0.06 -38.37 -8.01
N LEU A 479 0.92 -39.37 -7.84
CA LEU A 479 1.93 -39.73 -8.82
C LEU A 479 1.19 -39.90 -10.15
N MET A 480 1.31 -38.90 -11.03
CA MET A 480 0.81 -39.05 -12.38
C MET A 480 1.57 -40.23 -12.99
N PRO A 481 0.88 -41.25 -13.53
CA PRO A 481 1.57 -42.37 -14.15
C PRO A 481 2.42 -41.83 -15.29
N LYS A 482 3.73 -42.09 -15.23
CA LYS A 482 4.65 -41.68 -16.29
C LYS A 482 4.12 -42.17 -17.63
N LYS A 483 3.89 -41.24 -18.56
CA LYS A 483 3.68 -41.57 -19.98
C LYS A 483 4.87 -42.44 -20.43
N PRO A 484 4.65 -43.61 -21.04
CA PRO A 484 5.73 -44.33 -21.70
C PRO A 484 6.36 -43.43 -22.77
N LEU A 485 7.69 -43.45 -22.89
CA LEU A 485 8.29 -43.03 -24.15
C LEU A 485 7.98 -44.12 -25.17
N GLU A 486 7.26 -43.77 -26.23
CA GLU A 486 7.25 -44.58 -27.44
C GLU A 486 8.59 -44.41 -28.17
N THR A 487 9.13 -45.55 -28.61
CA THR A 487 10.39 -45.70 -29.36
C THR A 487 10.17 -45.65 -30.86
#